data_AF-A0A9N9NDQ7-F1
#
_entry.id   AF-A0A9N9NDQ7-F1
#
_cell.length_a   1.000
_cell.length_b   1.000
_cell.length_c   1.000
_cell.angle_alpha   90.00
_cell.angle_beta   90.00
_cell.angle_gamma   90.00
#
_symmetry.space_group_name_H-M   'P 1'
#
loop_
_entity.id
_entity.type
_entity.pdbx_description
1 polymer ?
#
loop_
_entity_poly.entity_id
_entity_poly.type
_entity_poly.pdbx_seq_one_letter_code
_entity_poly.pdbx_strand_id
1 'polypeptide(L)'
;NIPINKNAHKHANKHKPAKTKCSTPTPTPTCCQSRGSSGWNDKFHGISSKASRDANSTTAQDCCKACIVDSDCFQWYFFIDDNRCLLDRGDACLNGTTTPSEKSAEGGIIRCSDGSGSDCRF
;
A
#
# COMPACT_ATOMS: atom_id res chain seq x y z
N ASN A 1 -26.07 21.15 -63.39
CA ASN A 1 -25.90 21.66 -62.02
C ASN A 1 -26.25 20.55 -61.02
N ILE A 2 -25.24 19.98 -60.37
CA ILE A 2 -25.33 19.09 -59.19
C ILE A 2 -25.26 20.05 -57.98
N PRO A 3 -26.05 19.89 -56.88
CA PRO A 3 -25.72 18.86 -55.92
C PRO A 3 -26.82 18.11 -55.16
N ILE A 4 -26.34 16.95 -54.73
CA ILE A 4 -26.85 15.90 -53.84
C ILE A 4 -27.05 16.47 -52.43
N ASN A 5 -28.08 16.05 -51.70
CA ASN A 5 -27.93 15.85 -50.26
C ASN A 5 -28.86 14.75 -49.72
N LYS A 6 -28.26 13.61 -49.41
CA LYS A 6 -28.82 12.58 -48.53
C LYS A 6 -28.47 12.99 -47.10
N ASN A 7 -29.42 12.95 -46.16
CA ASN A 7 -29.04 12.53 -44.82
C ASN A 7 -30.22 11.98 -44.01
N ALA A 8 -30.14 10.67 -43.76
CA ALA A 8 -30.89 9.96 -42.76
C ALA A 8 -30.33 10.33 -41.38
N HIS A 9 -31.17 10.88 -40.50
CA HIS A 9 -30.81 11.10 -39.10
C HIS A 9 -30.90 9.78 -38.33
N LYS A 10 -29.75 9.09 -38.18
CA LYS A 10 -29.57 8.07 -37.14
C LYS A 10 -29.30 8.76 -35.81
N HIS A 11 -30.17 8.55 -34.82
CA HIS A 11 -29.90 8.90 -33.43
C HIS A 11 -28.88 7.92 -32.85
N ALA A 12 -27.63 8.38 -32.69
CA ALA A 12 -26.63 7.67 -31.91
C ALA A 12 -26.70 8.15 -30.45
N ASN A 13 -27.06 7.24 -29.54
CA ASN A 13 -26.92 7.43 -28.10
C ASN A 13 -25.45 7.69 -27.77
N LYS A 14 -25.11 8.93 -27.45
CA LYS A 14 -23.81 9.27 -26.87
C LYS A 14 -23.85 8.92 -25.38
N HIS A 15 -23.28 7.78 -25.02
CA HIS A 15 -22.76 7.58 -23.67
C HIS A 15 -21.69 8.65 -23.43
N LYS A 16 -22.00 9.61 -22.57
CA LYS A 16 -21.06 10.60 -22.07
C LYS A 16 -20.07 9.85 -21.17
N PRO A 17 -18.77 9.76 -21.48
CA PRO A 17 -17.82 9.21 -20.53
C PRO A 17 -17.82 10.13 -19.31
N ALA A 18 -18.22 9.57 -18.16
CA ALA A 18 -17.96 10.19 -16.88
C ALA A 18 -16.45 10.41 -16.81
N LYS A 19 -16.02 11.66 -16.70
CA LYS A 19 -14.63 12.01 -16.44
C LYS A 19 -14.31 11.47 -15.04
N THR A 20 -13.84 10.23 -14.97
CA THR A 20 -13.10 9.73 -13.80
C THR A 20 -11.92 10.69 -13.67
N LYS A 21 -11.96 11.55 -12.66
CA LYS A 21 -10.79 12.34 -12.29
C LYS A 21 -9.69 11.31 -11.99
N CYS A 22 -8.68 11.23 -12.85
CA CYS A 22 -7.44 10.58 -12.47
C CYS A 22 -6.91 11.38 -11.29
N SER A 23 -7.06 10.84 -10.08
CA SER A 23 -6.24 11.26 -8.96
C SER A 23 -4.80 11.15 -9.44
N THR A 24 -4.09 12.27 -9.49
CA THR A 24 -2.63 12.29 -9.67
C THR A 24 -2.04 11.25 -8.72
N PRO A 25 -1.18 10.32 -9.19
CA PRO A 25 -0.55 9.37 -8.30
C PRO A 25 0.24 10.19 -7.27
N THR A 26 -0.20 10.13 -6.00
CA THR A 26 0.63 10.58 -4.89
C THR A 26 1.98 9.90 -5.08
N PRO A 27 3.11 10.64 -5.13
CA PRO A 27 4.41 10.01 -5.32
C PRO A 27 4.52 8.87 -4.32
N THR A 28 4.65 7.64 -4.82
CA THR A 28 4.81 6.48 -3.96
C THR A 28 6.01 6.80 -3.08
N PRO A 29 5.82 6.95 -1.77
CA PRO A 29 6.91 7.34 -0.90
C PRO A 29 8.03 6.32 -1.06
N THR A 30 9.28 6.78 -1.13
CA THR A 30 10.46 5.90 -1.27
C THR A 30 10.54 4.82 -0.19
N CYS A 31 9.79 5.01 0.91
CA CYS A 31 9.49 4.08 2.00
C CYS A 31 9.35 2.59 1.63
N CYS A 32 8.70 2.26 0.51
CA CYS A 32 8.45 0.87 0.09
C CYS A 32 9.02 0.54 -1.31
N GLN A 33 10.11 1.19 -1.72
CA GLN A 33 10.71 0.90 -3.03
C GLN A 33 11.49 -0.41 -3.04
N SER A 34 12.31 -0.65 -2.01
CA SER A 34 13.14 -1.85 -1.89
C SER A 34 13.45 -2.19 -0.43
N ARG A 35 13.92 -3.42 -0.17
CA ARG A 35 14.50 -3.80 1.13
C ARG A 35 15.55 -2.77 1.58
N GLY A 36 15.51 -2.37 2.84
CA GLY A 36 16.36 -1.33 3.43
C GLY A 36 15.83 0.11 3.29
N SER A 37 14.70 0.31 2.58
CA SER A 37 14.02 1.61 2.54
C SER A 37 13.44 1.96 3.92
N SER A 38 13.09 3.23 4.16
CA SER A 38 12.68 3.70 5.49
C SER A 38 11.53 2.90 6.10
N GLY A 39 10.58 2.41 5.30
CA GLY A 39 9.48 1.54 5.76
C GLY A 39 9.67 0.06 5.53
N TRP A 40 10.78 -0.35 4.92
CA TRP A 40 11.20 -1.74 4.77
C TRP A 40 12.56 -1.93 5.46
N ASN A 41 12.54 -1.61 6.74
CA ASN A 41 13.71 -1.45 7.59
C ASN A 41 14.08 -2.72 8.36
N ASP A 42 13.42 -3.84 8.07
CA ASP A 42 13.63 -5.14 8.73
C ASP A 42 13.49 -5.05 10.26
N LYS A 43 12.60 -4.17 10.72
CA LYS A 43 12.18 -4.06 12.10
C LYS A 43 10.69 -4.25 12.20
N PHE A 44 10.27 -4.90 13.28
CA PHE A 44 8.88 -5.13 13.54
C PHE A 44 8.66 -5.29 15.04
N HIS A 45 7.75 -4.51 15.62
CA HIS A 45 7.36 -4.73 16.99
C HIS A 45 6.48 -5.97 17.11
N GLY A 46 6.56 -6.70 18.22
CA GLY A 46 5.72 -7.89 18.42
C GLY A 46 4.22 -7.61 18.21
N ILE A 47 3.55 -8.49 17.45
CA ILE A 47 2.12 -8.38 17.10
C ILE A 47 1.26 -8.31 18.36
N SER A 48 0.40 -7.30 18.42
CA SER A 48 -0.79 -7.37 19.26
C SER A 48 -1.91 -8.03 18.44
N SER A 49 -2.28 -9.27 18.79
CA SER A 49 -3.25 -10.08 18.02
C SER A 49 -4.65 -9.45 17.86
N LYS A 50 -4.92 -8.35 18.57
CA LYS A 50 -6.21 -7.65 18.56
C LYS A 50 -6.33 -6.59 17.45
N ALA A 51 -5.24 -6.18 16.82
CA ALA A 51 -5.24 -5.06 15.86
C ALA A 51 -4.63 -5.41 14.49
N SER A 52 -4.20 -6.65 14.28
CA SER A 52 -3.64 -7.06 13.01
C SER A 52 -4.69 -7.58 12.03
N ARG A 53 -4.48 -7.34 10.74
CA ARG A 53 -5.37 -7.73 9.65
C ARG A 53 -4.56 -8.26 8.47
N ASP A 54 -5.05 -9.32 7.82
CA ASP A 54 -4.50 -9.76 6.54
C ASP A 54 -4.85 -8.79 5.41
N ALA A 55 -3.86 -8.46 4.58
CA ALA A 55 -4.05 -7.74 3.33
C ALA A 55 -3.85 -8.67 2.14
N ASN A 56 -4.58 -8.39 1.05
CA ASN A 56 -4.49 -9.14 -0.19
C ASN A 56 -3.27 -8.72 -1.02
N SER A 57 -2.08 -8.82 -0.44
CA SER A 57 -0.80 -8.50 -1.06
C SER A 57 0.04 -9.77 -1.15
N THR A 58 0.48 -10.11 -2.36
CA THR A 58 1.28 -11.32 -2.64
C THR A 58 2.78 -11.05 -2.71
N THR A 59 3.19 -9.80 -2.51
CA THR A 59 4.59 -9.40 -2.42
C THR A 59 4.79 -8.54 -1.18
N ALA A 60 5.98 -8.58 -0.60
CA ALA A 60 6.32 -7.71 0.51
C ALA A 60 6.27 -6.22 0.15
N GLN A 61 6.65 -5.88 -1.09
CA GLN A 61 6.55 -4.52 -1.57
C GLN A 61 5.10 -4.02 -1.52
N ASP A 62 4.15 -4.84 -1.98
CA ASP A 62 2.74 -4.49 -1.96
C ASP A 62 2.15 -4.57 -0.54
N CYS A 63 2.72 -5.39 0.34
CA CYS A 63 2.37 -5.42 1.75
C CYS A 63 2.74 -4.10 2.45
N CYS A 64 3.97 -3.64 2.23
CA CYS A 64 4.47 -2.35 2.70
C CYS A 64 3.60 -1.20 2.18
N LYS A 65 3.30 -1.17 0.87
CA LYS A 65 2.42 -0.15 0.27
C LYS A 65 1.00 -0.19 0.84
N ALA A 66 0.46 -1.38 1.10
CA ALA A 66 -0.86 -1.51 1.72
C ALA A 66 -0.88 -0.87 3.11
N CYS A 67 0.19 -1.03 3.90
CA CYS A 67 0.34 -0.34 5.19
C CYS A 67 0.43 1.19 5.03
N ILE A 68 1.15 1.69 4.02
CA ILE A 68 1.20 3.14 3.73
C ILE A 68 -0.20 3.70 3.48
N VAL A 69 -1.01 3.02 2.67
CA VAL A 69 -2.35 3.49 2.30
C VAL A 69 -3.33 3.39 3.48
N ASP A 70 -3.10 2.44 4.38
CA ASP A 70 -3.88 2.26 5.60
C ASP A 70 -3.41 3.23 6.69
N SER A 71 -4.21 4.27 6.98
CA SER A 71 -3.88 5.30 7.98
C SER A 71 -3.63 4.73 9.37
N ASP A 72 -4.27 3.62 9.68
CA ASP A 72 -4.23 3.00 11.00
C ASP A 72 -3.08 2.00 11.12
N CYS A 73 -2.42 1.64 10.01
CA CYS A 73 -1.33 0.67 10.02
C CYS A 73 -0.03 1.30 10.53
N PHE A 74 0.59 0.73 11.56
CA PHE A 74 1.87 1.23 12.09
C PHE A 74 3.06 0.48 11.52
N GLN A 75 2.86 -0.78 11.18
CA GLN A 75 3.90 -1.69 10.72
C GLN A 75 3.28 -2.83 9.92
N TRP A 76 4.10 -3.50 9.12
CA TRP A 76 3.67 -4.59 8.27
C TRP A 76 4.64 -5.77 8.37
N TYR A 77 4.11 -6.95 8.06
CA TYR A 77 4.84 -8.20 8.07
C TYR A 77 4.40 -9.05 6.89
N PHE A 78 5.33 -9.55 6.09
CA PHE A 78 5.08 -10.43 4.97
C PHE A 78 5.76 -11.77 5.21
N PHE A 79 4.94 -12.81 5.40
CA PHE A 79 5.40 -14.19 5.49
C PHE A 79 5.72 -14.68 4.08
N ILE A 80 7.01 -14.95 3.81
CA ILE A 80 7.45 -15.38 2.47
C ILE A 80 6.86 -16.75 2.15
N ASP A 81 6.88 -17.68 3.12
CA ASP A 81 6.43 -19.07 2.93
C ASP A 81 4.94 -19.17 2.58
N ASP A 82 4.11 -18.32 3.19
CA ASP A 82 2.65 -18.32 3.00
C ASP A 82 2.17 -17.30 1.95
N ASN A 83 3.08 -16.47 1.41
CA ASN A 83 2.76 -15.27 0.64
C ASN A 83 1.68 -14.40 1.31
N ARG A 84 1.77 -14.26 2.63
CA ARG A 84 0.74 -13.64 3.45
C ARG A 84 1.20 -12.30 4.00
N CYS A 85 0.42 -11.27 3.76
CA CYS A 85 0.66 -9.93 4.29
C CYS A 85 -0.20 -9.66 5.51
N LEU A 86 0.45 -9.25 6.60
CA LEU A 86 -0.19 -8.80 7.83
C LEU A 86 0.09 -7.32 8.04
N LEU A 87 -0.95 -6.54 8.27
CA LEU A 87 -0.91 -5.13 8.63
C LEU A 87 -1.27 -5.00 10.10
N ASP A 88 -0.42 -4.38 10.92
CA ASP A 88 -0.70 -4.18 12.33
C ASP A 88 -1.14 -2.74 12.61
N ARG A 89 -2.30 -2.59 13.24
CA ARG A 89 -2.96 -1.29 13.46
C ARG A 89 -3.02 -0.84 14.92
N GLY A 90 -2.35 -1.56 15.82
CA GLY A 90 -2.42 -1.32 17.27
C GLY A 90 -1.28 -0.45 17.80
N ASP A 91 -1.18 -0.37 19.13
CA ASP A 91 -0.05 0.25 19.86
C ASP A 91 1.24 -0.58 19.78
N ALA A 92 1.54 -1.13 18.61
CA ALA A 92 2.68 -2.01 18.38
C ALA A 92 4.00 -1.34 18.80
N CYS A 93 4.08 -0.01 18.70
CA CYS A 93 5.26 0.80 19.00
C CYS A 93 5.78 0.67 20.46
N LEU A 94 5.02 0.07 21.38
CA LEU A 94 5.41 -0.08 22.78
C LEU A 94 6.24 -1.35 23.07
N ASN A 95 6.26 -2.31 22.15
CA ASN A 95 6.97 -3.58 22.33
C ASN A 95 8.42 -3.51 21.84
N GLY A 96 9.25 -4.49 22.23
CA GLY A 96 10.56 -4.67 21.61
C GLY A 96 10.44 -5.02 20.12
N THR A 97 11.46 -4.63 19.33
CA THR A 97 11.53 -4.97 17.90
C THR A 97 12.20 -6.32 17.68
N THR A 98 11.72 -7.05 16.68
CA THR A 98 12.37 -8.24 16.10
C THR A 98 12.78 -7.95 14.65
N THR A 99 13.59 -8.83 14.09
CA THR A 99 14.09 -8.77 12.71
C THR A 99 13.31 -9.79 11.85
N PRO A 100 12.33 -9.39 11.02
CA PRO A 100 11.56 -10.30 10.19
C PRO A 100 12.42 -11.24 9.32
N SER A 101 13.54 -10.76 8.77
CA SER A 101 14.40 -11.56 7.88
C SER A 101 15.01 -12.79 8.54
N GLU A 102 15.17 -12.80 9.87
CA GLU A 102 15.64 -13.98 10.63
C GLU A 102 14.59 -15.10 10.71
N LYS A 103 13.35 -14.82 10.31
CA LYS A 103 12.19 -15.73 10.41
C LYS A 103 11.53 -15.99 9.06
N SER A 104 12.30 -15.98 7.97
CA SER A 104 11.78 -16.16 6.61
C SER A 104 10.65 -15.19 6.27
N ALA A 105 10.77 -13.95 6.74
CA ALA A 105 9.77 -12.93 6.52
C ALA A 105 10.42 -11.61 6.14
N GLU A 106 9.60 -10.67 5.71
CA GLU A 106 9.99 -9.29 5.50
C GLU A 106 9.05 -8.39 6.27
N GLY A 107 9.53 -7.21 6.65
CA GLY A 107 8.68 -6.30 7.38
C GLY A 107 9.33 -4.95 7.57
N GLY A 108 8.53 -4.07 8.15
CA GLY A 108 9.01 -2.76 8.51
C GLY A 108 8.00 -1.97 9.29
N ILE A 109 8.53 -1.00 10.01
CA ILE A 109 7.78 0.02 10.74
C ILE A 109 7.55 1.21 9.81
N ILE A 110 6.33 1.74 9.78
CA ILE A 110 5.92 2.90 8.96
C ILE A 110 5.71 4.15 9.82
N ARG A 111 5.09 4.01 11.00
CA ARG A 111 4.55 5.16 11.78
C ARG A 111 4.92 5.18 13.27
N CYS A 112 5.78 4.28 13.74
CA CYS A 112 6.22 4.34 15.13
C CYS A 112 7.34 5.38 15.27
N SER A 113 7.08 6.43 16.06
CA SER A 113 8.09 7.39 16.47
C SER A 113 8.98 6.81 17.58
N ASP A 114 9.69 5.73 17.28
CA ASP A 114 10.65 5.08 18.19
C ASP A 114 11.99 5.82 18.27
N GLY A 115 12.09 7.01 17.68
CA GLY A 115 13.31 7.80 17.58
C GLY A 115 14.33 7.25 16.57
N SER A 116 14.02 6.16 15.85
CA SER A 116 14.95 5.52 14.91
C SER A 116 14.91 6.09 13.49
N GLY A 117 14.10 7.12 13.23
CA GLY A 117 14.00 7.75 11.90
C GLY A 117 13.34 6.86 10.84
N SER A 118 12.65 5.79 11.27
CA SER A 118 11.89 4.88 10.42
C SER A 118 10.51 5.43 10.01
N ASP A 119 10.16 6.65 10.45
CA ASP A 119 8.91 7.30 10.06
C ASP A 119 8.90 7.57 8.55
N CYS A 120 8.01 6.87 7.86
CA CYS A 120 7.62 7.23 6.50
C CYS A 120 6.67 8.42 6.55
N ARG A 121 7.22 9.63 6.77
CA ARG A 121 6.44 10.87 6.76
C ARG A 121 6.17 11.31 5.32
N PHE A 122 4.90 11.63 5.04
CA PHE A 122 4.40 12.12 3.76
C PHE A 122 3.91 13.56 3.91
#